data_AF-A0A7K8NDD2-F1
#
_entry.id   AF-A0A7K8NDD2-F1
#
_cell.length_a   1.000
_cell.length_b   1.000
_cell.length_c   1.000
_cell.angle_alpha   90.00
_cell.angle_beta   90.00
_cell.angle_gamma   90.00
#
_symmetry.space_group_name_H-M   'P 1'
#
loop_
_entity.id
_entity.type
_entity.pdbx_description
1 polymer ?
#
loop_
_entity_poly.entity_id
_entity_poly.type
_entity_poly.pdbx_seq_one_letter_code
_entity_poly.pdbx_strand_id
1 'polypeptide(L)'
;PGSDLQVCIPKGSTCCSRKMEEKYQAAARLNMEQLLQSASMELKFLVIQNAALFQEAFEIVVRHARNFTNTMFRKHYQSMGPRALKFVGELFTDISLYILGSDISVNDMINEFFDSLFPLVYSHLINPGFPDPSVEMTECLRAARRDLKVFGNYPKVMMTQVSKSLQATRVFLQALNLGIEVINTTDHLKFSKDCGRALLKMWYCSHCQGLLLAKPCASYCGAVMHGCLAGAVDVDGYWREYIRSLEGLAKGMRGVYDMEHVLLSLFSLVRDAVGHVQKNEGKLSATVGRLCGRARQRRRRSAASPEERLDEKAPKAARADREETLSGRRRELITKLKSHSSFYSSLPEYVCSRSSAVQNDTRCWNGQEVVER
;
A
#
# COMPACT_ATOMS: atom_id res chain seq x y z
N PRO A 1 49.94 0.66 -35.21
CA PRO A 1 50.33 0.07 -33.89
C PRO A 1 49.47 0.69 -32.77
N GLY A 2 48.63 -0.11 -32.09
CA GLY A 2 47.80 0.33 -30.97
C GLY A 2 48.24 -0.27 -29.65
N SER A 3 49.52 -0.11 -29.33
CA SER A 3 50.17 -0.59 -28.11
C SER A 3 49.70 0.14 -26.84
N ASP A 4 48.92 1.20 -26.99
CA ASP A 4 48.34 2.04 -25.93
C ASP A 4 46.94 1.58 -25.46
N LEU A 5 46.31 0.62 -26.17
CA LEU A 5 45.02 0.05 -25.79
C LEU A 5 45.16 -0.89 -24.59
N GLN A 6 44.26 -0.81 -23.61
CA GLN A 6 44.33 -1.63 -22.39
C GLN A 6 43.34 -2.80 -22.38
N VAL A 7 42.26 -2.75 -23.17
CA VAL A 7 41.20 -3.75 -23.17
C VAL A 7 41.10 -4.42 -24.53
N CYS A 8 41.03 -3.63 -25.60
CA CYS A 8 40.96 -4.10 -26.98
C CYS A 8 42.36 -4.40 -27.54
N ILE A 9 43.12 -5.25 -26.86
CA ILE A 9 44.50 -5.59 -27.24
C ILE A 9 44.47 -6.22 -28.64
N PRO A 10 45.10 -5.60 -29.66
CA PRO A 10 45.00 -6.08 -31.02
C PRO A 10 45.98 -7.24 -31.27
N LYS A 11 45.53 -8.28 -31.98
CA LYS A 11 46.43 -9.30 -32.54
C LYS A 11 47.21 -8.80 -33.78
N GLY A 12 46.82 -7.64 -34.34
CA GLY A 12 47.40 -7.05 -35.55
C GLY A 12 47.27 -5.51 -35.59
N SER A 13 46.96 -4.93 -36.75
CA SER A 13 46.61 -3.52 -36.84
C SER A 13 45.26 -3.24 -36.16
N THR A 14 45.10 -2.05 -35.60
CA THR A 14 43.85 -1.60 -34.97
C THR A 14 43.40 -0.27 -35.54
N CYS A 15 42.09 -0.11 -35.65
CA CYS A 15 41.44 1.14 -36.03
C CYS A 15 41.17 2.06 -34.82
N CYS A 16 41.40 1.59 -33.59
CA CYS A 16 41.14 2.35 -32.38
C CYS A 16 42.40 3.01 -31.80
N SER A 17 42.23 4.23 -31.31
CA SER A 17 43.17 4.91 -30.40
C SER A 17 42.69 4.75 -28.96
N ARG A 18 43.57 5.03 -27.98
CA ARG A 18 43.17 5.04 -26.57
C ARG A 18 41.92 5.88 -26.27
N LYS A 19 41.82 7.06 -26.88
CA LYS A 19 40.65 7.94 -26.72
C LYS A 19 39.36 7.34 -27.30
N MET A 20 39.46 6.55 -28.37
CA MET A 20 38.31 5.81 -28.89
C MET A 20 37.90 4.66 -27.96
N GLU A 21 38.86 3.94 -27.39
CA GLU A 21 38.61 2.87 -26.41
C GLU A 21 37.87 3.40 -25.18
N GLU A 22 38.29 4.55 -24.64
CA GLU A 22 37.62 5.21 -23.50
C GLU A 22 36.19 5.63 -23.83
N LYS A 23 35.95 6.17 -25.04
CA LYS A 23 34.60 6.49 -25.51
C LYS A 23 33.73 5.25 -25.66
N TYR A 24 34.26 4.17 -26.22
CA TYR A 24 33.54 2.90 -26.31
C TYR A 24 33.24 2.29 -24.94
N GLN A 25 34.14 2.46 -23.96
CA GLN A 25 33.88 2.01 -22.60
C GLN A 25 32.70 2.76 -21.96
N ALA A 26 32.64 4.08 -22.15
CA ALA A 26 31.51 4.88 -21.70
C ALA A 26 30.21 4.49 -22.42
N ALA A 27 30.26 4.29 -23.74
CA ALA A 27 29.13 3.83 -24.53
C ALA A 27 28.63 2.44 -24.10
N ALA A 28 29.54 1.52 -23.78
CA ALA A 28 29.18 0.19 -23.28
C ALA A 28 28.42 0.27 -21.96
N ARG A 29 28.90 1.08 -21.02
CA ARG A 29 28.19 1.27 -19.75
C ARG A 29 26.81 1.86 -19.95
N LEU A 30 26.70 2.92 -20.76
CA LEU A 30 25.42 3.56 -21.05
C LEU A 30 24.43 2.59 -21.73
N ASN A 31 24.91 1.79 -22.68
CA ASN A 31 24.09 0.79 -23.34
C ASN A 31 23.55 -0.26 -22.35
N MET A 32 24.38 -0.70 -21.41
CA MET A 32 23.97 -1.62 -20.36
C MET A 32 22.89 -1.01 -19.45
N GLU A 33 23.08 0.24 -19.02
CA GLU A 33 22.10 0.98 -18.21
C GLU A 33 20.75 1.11 -18.94
N GLN A 34 20.77 1.48 -20.23
CA GLN A 34 19.57 1.60 -21.05
C GLN A 34 18.84 0.25 -21.22
N LEU A 35 19.58 -0.85 -21.40
CA LEU A 35 18.99 -2.18 -21.50
C LEU A 35 18.32 -2.61 -20.20
N LEU A 36 18.93 -2.33 -19.04
CA LEU A 36 18.31 -2.61 -17.74
C LEU A 36 17.05 -1.78 -17.52
N GLN A 37 17.08 -0.49 -17.81
CA GLN A 37 15.91 0.39 -17.71
C GLN A 37 14.78 -0.03 -18.66
N SER A 38 15.13 -0.49 -19.86
CA SER A 38 14.16 -1.04 -20.81
C SER A 38 13.56 -2.35 -20.31
N ALA A 39 14.33 -3.18 -19.59
CA ALA A 39 13.85 -4.43 -19.02
C ALA A 39 12.87 -4.20 -17.88
N SER A 40 13.18 -3.25 -16.99
CA SER A 40 12.39 -3.00 -15.78
C SER A 40 11.18 -2.10 -16.00
N MET A 41 11.07 -1.42 -17.14
CA MET A 41 10.03 -0.41 -17.40
C MET A 41 8.61 -0.89 -17.10
N GLU A 42 8.24 -2.08 -17.59
CA GLU A 42 6.89 -2.64 -17.37
C GLU A 42 6.63 -2.91 -15.89
N LEU A 43 7.57 -3.58 -15.22
CA LEU A 43 7.48 -3.90 -13.79
C LEU A 43 7.42 -2.62 -12.94
N LYS A 44 8.27 -1.64 -13.26
CA LYS A 44 8.33 -0.35 -12.59
C LYS A 44 7.01 0.40 -12.71
N PHE A 45 6.48 0.50 -13.93
CA PHE A 45 5.20 1.15 -14.19
C PHE A 45 4.06 0.44 -13.45
N LEU A 46 4.03 -0.89 -13.49
CA LEU A 46 3.04 -1.71 -12.79
C LEU A 46 3.00 -1.40 -11.29
N VAL A 47 4.14 -1.41 -10.60
CA VAL A 47 4.18 -1.19 -9.15
C VAL A 47 3.86 0.27 -8.80
N ILE A 48 4.48 1.24 -9.47
CA ILE A 48 4.29 2.68 -9.18
C ILE A 48 2.84 3.08 -9.40
N GLN A 49 2.26 2.72 -10.54
CA GLN A 49 0.88 3.08 -10.87
C GLN A 49 -0.09 2.46 -9.85
N ASN A 50 0.10 1.19 -9.50
CA ASN A 50 -0.80 0.55 -8.55
C ASN A 50 -0.63 1.09 -7.13
N ALA A 51 0.59 1.42 -6.69
CA ALA A 51 0.81 2.04 -5.39
C ALA A 51 0.02 3.36 -5.25
N ALA A 52 0.12 4.23 -6.27
CA ALA A 52 -0.63 5.48 -6.32
C ALA A 52 -2.16 5.24 -6.33
N LEU A 53 -2.62 4.31 -7.16
CA LEU A 53 -4.05 3.95 -7.25
C LEU A 53 -4.60 3.42 -5.92
N PHE A 54 -3.85 2.58 -5.20
CA PHE A 54 -4.29 2.08 -3.89
C PHE A 54 -4.39 3.21 -2.89
N GLN A 55 -3.40 4.10 -2.83
CA GLN A 55 -3.41 5.25 -1.93
C GLN A 55 -4.61 6.16 -2.18
N GLU A 56 -4.88 6.54 -3.44
CA GLU A 56 -6.04 7.36 -3.80
C GLU A 56 -7.37 6.66 -3.47
N ALA A 57 -7.49 5.39 -3.84
CA ALA A 57 -8.72 4.64 -3.58
C ALA A 57 -9.01 4.48 -2.08
N PHE A 58 -7.97 4.39 -1.24
CA PHE A 58 -8.15 4.35 0.21
C PHE A 58 -8.69 5.67 0.76
N GLU A 59 -8.20 6.82 0.30
CA GLU A 59 -8.75 8.13 0.67
C GLU A 59 -10.23 8.26 0.25
N ILE A 60 -10.56 7.77 -0.93
CA ILE A 60 -11.94 7.73 -1.44
C ILE A 60 -12.82 6.86 -0.53
N VAL A 61 -12.37 5.67 -0.13
CA VAL A 61 -13.13 4.78 0.78
C VAL A 61 -13.35 5.45 2.14
N VAL A 62 -12.31 6.06 2.72
CA VAL A 62 -12.42 6.78 4.01
C VAL A 62 -13.46 7.90 3.91
N ARG A 63 -13.44 8.68 2.83
CA ARG A 63 -14.43 9.74 2.58
C ARG A 63 -15.85 9.17 2.48
N HIS A 64 -16.05 8.08 1.77
CA HIS A 64 -17.37 7.43 1.66
C HIS A 64 -17.84 6.88 3.00
N ALA A 65 -16.98 6.20 3.76
CA ALA A 65 -17.29 5.67 5.07
C ALA A 65 -17.70 6.78 6.06
N ARG A 66 -16.99 7.91 6.05
CA ARG A 66 -17.35 9.13 6.79
C ARG A 66 -18.74 9.64 6.40
N ASN A 67 -18.99 9.75 5.10
CA ASN A 67 -20.27 10.24 4.58
C ASN A 67 -21.45 9.31 4.92
N PHE A 68 -21.26 7.99 4.83
CA PHE A 68 -22.28 7.02 5.23
C PHE A 68 -22.57 7.09 6.72
N THR A 69 -21.54 7.21 7.55
CA THR A 69 -21.70 7.34 9.01
C THR A 69 -22.43 8.63 9.38
N ASN A 70 -22.07 9.76 8.77
CA ASN A 70 -22.78 11.04 8.95
C ASN A 70 -24.23 10.97 8.49
N THR A 71 -24.49 10.34 7.34
CA THR A 71 -25.84 10.17 6.80
C THR A 71 -26.68 9.26 7.70
N MET A 72 -26.09 8.22 8.27
CA MET A 72 -26.75 7.33 9.23
C MET A 72 -27.23 8.15 10.44
N PHE A 73 -26.36 8.97 11.05
CA PHE A 73 -26.74 9.83 12.16
C PHE A 73 -27.84 10.82 11.77
N ARG A 74 -27.70 11.52 10.65
CA ARG A 74 -28.71 12.48 10.18
C ARG A 74 -30.08 11.86 9.93
N LYS A 75 -30.12 10.60 9.47
CA LYS A 75 -31.40 9.91 9.15
C LYS A 75 -32.02 9.22 10.35
N HIS A 76 -31.26 8.44 11.11
CA HIS A 76 -31.76 7.59 12.20
C HIS A 76 -31.71 8.28 13.57
N TYR A 77 -30.86 9.30 13.73
CA TYR A 77 -30.61 9.98 15.00
C TYR A 77 -30.58 11.50 14.79
N GLN A 78 -31.65 12.05 14.22
CA GLN A 78 -31.73 13.44 13.73
C GLN A 78 -31.24 14.47 14.75
N SER A 79 -31.64 14.33 16.02
CA SER A 79 -31.26 15.23 17.12
C SER A 79 -29.75 15.21 17.45
N MET A 80 -29.08 14.09 17.17
CA MET A 80 -27.64 13.90 17.39
C MET A 80 -26.80 14.27 16.15
N GLY A 81 -27.42 14.28 14.96
CA GLY A 81 -26.75 14.44 13.67
C GLY A 81 -25.73 15.59 13.60
N PRO A 82 -26.09 16.85 13.88
CA PRO A 82 -25.17 17.98 13.79
C PRO A 82 -23.95 17.87 14.70
N ARG A 83 -24.15 17.43 15.95
CA ARG A 83 -23.05 17.25 16.92
C ARG A 83 -22.18 16.05 16.57
N ALA A 84 -22.76 15.02 15.95
CA ALA A 84 -22.03 13.83 15.54
C ALA A 84 -21.02 14.05 14.41
N LEU A 85 -21.24 15.08 13.57
CA LEU A 85 -20.32 15.40 12.47
C LEU A 85 -18.88 15.62 12.93
N LYS A 86 -18.69 16.20 14.12
CA LYS A 86 -17.37 16.51 14.67
C LYS A 86 -16.57 15.23 14.96
N PHE A 87 -17.07 14.38 15.85
CA PHE A 87 -16.35 13.17 16.25
C PHE A 87 -16.31 12.09 15.15
N VAL A 88 -17.29 12.05 14.24
CA VAL A 88 -17.18 11.22 13.02
C VAL A 88 -16.07 11.76 12.12
N GLY A 89 -15.95 13.08 11.98
CA GLY A 89 -14.87 13.71 11.24
C GLY A 89 -13.49 13.38 11.82
N GLU A 90 -13.32 13.54 13.13
CA GLU A 90 -12.07 13.22 13.85
C GLU A 90 -11.66 11.75 13.65
N LEU A 91 -12.56 10.79 13.89
CA LEU A 91 -12.28 9.37 13.69
C LEU A 91 -11.76 9.06 12.28
N PHE A 92 -12.43 9.56 11.24
CA PHE A 92 -12.02 9.25 9.87
C PHE A 92 -10.77 10.03 9.43
N THR A 93 -10.50 11.20 10.01
CA THR A 93 -9.21 11.89 9.86
C THR A 93 -8.09 11.05 10.45
N ASP A 94 -8.26 10.50 11.65
CA ASP A 94 -7.25 9.67 12.30
C ASP A 94 -6.99 8.37 11.54
N ILE A 95 -8.04 7.76 10.98
CA ILE A 95 -7.92 6.60 10.08
C ILE A 95 -7.09 6.96 8.84
N SER A 96 -7.34 8.11 8.21
CA SER A 96 -6.53 8.59 7.08
C SER A 96 -5.07 8.80 7.47
N LEU A 97 -4.82 9.49 8.59
CA LEU A 97 -3.46 9.74 9.09
C LEU A 97 -2.72 8.44 9.41
N TYR A 98 -3.41 7.45 9.99
CA TYR A 98 -2.83 6.13 10.25
C TYR A 98 -2.35 5.43 8.97
N ILE A 99 -3.16 5.45 7.90
CA ILE A 99 -2.80 4.85 6.60
C ILE A 99 -1.59 5.58 5.99
N LEU A 100 -1.53 6.91 6.16
CA LEU A 100 -0.43 7.75 5.67
C LEU A 100 0.87 7.63 6.51
N GLY A 101 0.85 6.87 7.60
CA GLY A 101 2.05 6.53 8.36
C GLY A 101 2.14 7.12 9.76
N SER A 102 1.13 7.84 10.25
CA SER A 102 1.12 8.33 11.63
C SER A 102 1.06 7.16 12.63
N ASP A 103 1.68 7.33 13.81
CA ASP A 103 1.72 6.32 14.88
C ASP A 103 0.50 6.37 15.81
N ILE A 104 -0.66 6.75 15.26
CA ILE A 104 -1.91 6.82 16.02
C ILE A 104 -2.35 5.41 16.39
N SER A 105 -2.66 5.19 17.65
CA SER A 105 -3.21 3.92 18.13
C SER A 105 -4.66 3.76 17.67
N VAL A 106 -4.94 2.68 16.93
CA VAL A 106 -6.31 2.34 16.50
C VAL A 106 -7.25 2.13 17.69
N ASN A 107 -6.71 1.64 18.80
CA ASN A 107 -7.51 1.48 20.02
C ASN A 107 -7.90 2.84 20.59
N ASP A 108 -6.99 3.81 20.57
CA ASP A 108 -7.22 5.13 21.15
C ASP A 108 -8.18 5.96 20.30
N MET A 109 -8.02 5.99 18.97
CA MET A 109 -8.98 6.69 18.08
C MET A 109 -10.42 6.17 18.24
N ILE A 110 -10.59 4.85 18.41
CA ILE A 110 -11.92 4.25 18.57
C ILE A 110 -12.47 4.52 19.97
N ASN A 111 -11.62 4.44 20.98
CA ASN A 111 -12.01 4.84 22.33
C ASN A 111 -12.47 6.30 22.34
N GLU A 112 -11.65 7.24 21.87
CA GLU A 112 -11.98 8.67 21.82
C GLU A 112 -13.29 8.96 21.08
N PHE A 113 -13.56 8.23 20.00
CA PHE A 113 -14.85 8.28 19.30
C PHE A 113 -16.02 7.88 20.23
N PHE A 114 -15.94 6.73 20.91
CA PHE A 114 -17.01 6.29 21.82
C PHE A 114 -17.10 7.14 23.10
N ASP A 115 -16.01 7.74 23.53
CA ASP A 115 -15.94 8.68 24.66
C ASP A 115 -16.70 9.95 24.33
N SER A 116 -16.53 10.44 23.10
CA SER A 116 -17.25 11.61 22.58
C SER A 116 -18.72 11.29 22.27
N LEU A 117 -19.01 10.07 21.83
CA LEU A 117 -20.37 9.64 21.47
C LEU A 117 -21.27 9.46 22.70
N PHE A 118 -20.75 8.92 23.82
CA PHE A 118 -21.62 8.57 24.95
C PHE A 118 -22.35 9.76 25.58
N PRO A 119 -21.72 10.91 25.87
CA PRO A 119 -22.45 12.07 26.39
C PRO A 119 -23.59 12.53 25.48
N LEU A 120 -23.38 12.47 24.17
CA LEU A 120 -24.42 12.81 23.19
C LEU A 120 -25.57 11.79 23.19
N VAL A 121 -25.24 10.50 23.21
CA VAL A 121 -26.25 9.43 23.32
C VAL A 121 -27.02 9.54 24.63
N TYR A 122 -26.35 9.85 25.73
CA TYR A 122 -27.00 10.02 27.03
C TYR A 122 -27.99 11.19 27.02
N SER A 123 -27.60 12.37 26.52
CA SER A 123 -28.47 13.55 26.51
C SER A 123 -29.69 13.41 25.62
N HIS A 124 -29.56 12.73 24.47
CA HIS A 124 -30.65 12.65 23.49
C HIS A 124 -31.47 11.36 23.57
N LEU A 125 -30.93 10.26 24.08
CA LEU A 125 -31.60 8.95 24.09
C LEU A 125 -31.85 8.36 25.48
N ILE A 126 -31.14 8.78 26.53
CA ILE A 126 -31.34 8.24 27.90
C ILE A 126 -32.02 9.25 28.82
N ASN A 127 -31.75 10.54 28.60
CA ASN A 127 -32.28 11.62 29.43
C ASN A 127 -32.82 12.76 28.53
N PRO A 128 -33.75 12.46 27.59
CA PRO A 128 -34.29 13.44 26.67
C PRO A 128 -35.04 14.55 27.43
N GLY A 129 -34.98 15.77 26.91
CA GLY A 129 -35.70 16.94 27.46
C GLY A 129 -35.02 17.62 28.66
N PHE A 130 -33.89 17.11 29.14
CA PHE A 130 -33.07 17.80 30.13
C PHE A 130 -32.01 18.69 29.45
N PRO A 131 -31.51 19.74 30.16
CA PRO A 131 -30.40 20.55 29.66
C PRO A 131 -29.19 19.69 29.32
N ASP A 132 -28.36 20.17 28.40
CA ASP A 132 -27.08 19.55 28.09
C ASP A 132 -26.26 19.33 29.38
N PRO A 133 -25.56 18.18 29.49
CA PRO A 133 -24.78 17.86 30.68
C PRO A 133 -23.71 18.93 30.94
N SER A 134 -23.47 19.26 32.22
CA SER A 134 -22.35 20.13 32.60
C SER A 134 -21.02 19.51 32.15
N VAL A 135 -19.95 20.30 32.21
CA VAL A 135 -18.60 19.80 31.90
C VAL A 135 -18.23 18.63 32.82
N GLU A 136 -18.49 18.75 34.13
CA GLU A 136 -18.16 17.67 35.07
C GLU A 136 -18.99 16.40 34.82
N MET A 137 -20.28 16.55 34.47
CA MET A 137 -21.13 15.42 34.10
C MET A 137 -20.63 14.75 32.81
N THR A 138 -20.21 15.54 31.82
CA THR A 138 -19.68 15.04 30.55
C THR A 138 -18.40 14.23 30.76
N GLU A 139 -17.49 14.70 31.62
CA GLU A 139 -16.28 13.97 31.99
C GLU A 139 -16.58 12.69 32.76
N CYS A 140 -17.53 12.73 33.70
CA CYS A 140 -17.98 11.52 34.40
C CYS A 140 -18.56 10.48 33.44
N LEU A 141 -19.38 10.91 32.46
CA LEU A 141 -19.93 10.03 31.44
C LEU A 141 -18.80 9.37 30.63
N ARG A 142 -17.81 10.15 30.16
CA ARG A 142 -16.63 9.63 29.45
C ARG A 142 -15.88 8.58 30.27
N ALA A 143 -15.65 8.84 31.56
CA ALA A 143 -14.98 7.89 32.44
C ALA A 143 -15.81 6.60 32.60
N ALA A 144 -17.10 6.74 32.93
CA ALA A 144 -18.01 5.63 33.24
C ALA A 144 -18.29 4.71 32.03
N ARG A 145 -18.12 5.18 30.80
CA ARG A 145 -18.49 4.46 29.57
C ARG A 145 -17.91 3.03 29.46
N ARG A 146 -16.69 2.79 29.97
CA ARG A 146 -15.89 1.56 29.78
C ARG A 146 -16.28 0.57 30.87
N ASP A 147 -16.28 1.04 32.11
CA ASP A 147 -16.66 0.25 33.29
C ASP A 147 -18.10 -0.25 33.18
N LEU A 148 -19.01 0.60 32.68
CA LEU A 148 -20.41 0.25 32.48
C LEU A 148 -20.67 -0.54 31.19
N LYS A 149 -19.65 -0.72 30.32
CA LYS A 149 -19.79 -1.34 29.00
C LYS A 149 -21.02 -0.83 28.25
N VAL A 150 -21.18 0.49 28.19
CA VAL A 150 -22.39 1.17 27.67
C VAL A 150 -22.78 0.64 26.29
N PHE A 151 -21.79 0.59 25.39
CA PHE A 151 -21.95 0.12 24.02
C PHE A 151 -21.72 -1.39 23.87
N GLY A 152 -21.84 -2.19 24.92
CA GLY A 152 -21.64 -3.64 24.86
C GLY A 152 -20.24 -4.04 24.36
N ASN A 153 -20.19 -5.03 23.45
CA ASN A 153 -18.94 -5.50 22.84
C ASN A 153 -18.54 -4.72 21.57
N TYR A 154 -19.40 -3.83 21.06
CA TYR A 154 -19.23 -3.17 19.77
C TYR A 154 -17.92 -2.37 19.65
N PRO A 155 -17.48 -1.57 20.66
CA PRO A 155 -16.18 -0.90 20.58
C PRO A 155 -15.01 -1.86 20.39
N LYS A 156 -15.01 -3.00 21.08
CA LYS A 156 -13.94 -4.00 20.98
C LYS A 156 -13.94 -4.71 19.62
N VAL A 157 -15.13 -4.97 19.07
CA VAL A 157 -15.28 -5.51 17.71
C VAL A 157 -14.74 -4.51 16.69
N MET A 158 -15.10 -3.24 16.81
CA MET A 158 -14.61 -2.15 15.96
C MET A 158 -13.09 -2.05 16.02
N MET A 159 -12.51 -2.04 17.22
CA MET A 159 -11.05 -2.03 17.42
C MET A 159 -10.37 -3.18 16.69
N THR A 160 -10.88 -4.39 16.84
CA THR A 160 -10.27 -5.58 16.25
C THR A 160 -10.34 -5.54 14.71
N GLN A 161 -11.48 -5.18 14.14
CA GLN A 161 -11.68 -5.14 12.70
C GLN A 161 -10.87 -4.03 12.05
N VAL A 162 -10.96 -2.81 12.59
CA VAL A 162 -10.22 -1.64 12.07
C VAL A 162 -8.72 -1.85 12.23
N SER A 163 -8.25 -2.31 13.39
CA SER A 163 -6.81 -2.51 13.64
C SER A 163 -6.20 -3.51 12.64
N LYS A 164 -6.78 -4.71 12.53
CA LYS A 164 -6.26 -5.74 11.61
C LYS A 164 -6.32 -5.28 10.15
N SER A 165 -7.40 -4.61 9.76
CA SER A 165 -7.60 -4.18 8.37
C SER A 165 -6.68 -3.04 7.97
N LEU A 166 -6.52 -2.02 8.84
CA LEU A 166 -5.63 -0.90 8.59
C LEU A 166 -4.16 -1.33 8.65
N GLN A 167 -3.78 -2.22 9.57
CA GLN A 167 -2.43 -2.75 9.64
C GLN A 167 -2.06 -3.50 8.35
N ALA A 168 -2.92 -4.40 7.87
CA ALA A 168 -2.67 -5.13 6.63
C ALA A 168 -2.56 -4.18 5.43
N THR A 169 -3.42 -3.16 5.38
CA THR A 169 -3.39 -2.10 4.36
C THR A 169 -2.09 -1.31 4.37
N ARG A 170 -1.64 -0.86 5.56
CA ARG A 170 -0.39 -0.10 5.72
C ARG A 170 0.82 -0.92 5.29
N VAL A 171 0.91 -2.17 5.75
CA VAL A 171 2.00 -3.09 5.37
C VAL A 171 1.97 -3.36 3.86
N PHE A 172 0.79 -3.48 3.25
CA PHE A 172 0.66 -3.67 1.81
C PHE A 172 1.22 -2.49 1.02
N LEU A 173 0.87 -1.25 1.39
CA LEU A 173 1.43 -0.04 0.76
C LEU A 173 2.94 0.08 0.97
N GLN A 174 3.41 -0.18 2.19
CA GLN A 174 4.85 -0.17 2.50
C GLN A 174 5.61 -1.19 1.67
N ALA A 175 5.04 -2.39 1.48
CA ALA A 175 5.61 -3.42 0.63
C ALA A 175 5.70 -2.95 -0.83
N LEU A 176 4.66 -2.30 -1.37
CA LEU A 176 4.72 -1.73 -2.73
C LEU A 176 5.82 -0.68 -2.86
N ASN A 177 5.94 0.22 -1.88
CA ASN A 177 7.01 1.23 -1.86
C ASN A 177 8.41 0.61 -1.79
N LEU A 178 8.58 -0.44 -0.97
CA LEU A 178 9.81 -1.22 -0.94
C LEU A 178 10.10 -1.87 -2.30
N GLY A 179 9.08 -2.42 -2.97
CA GLY A 179 9.23 -2.96 -4.33
C GLY A 179 9.72 -1.89 -5.32
N ILE A 180 9.19 -0.67 -5.25
CA ILE A 180 9.63 0.48 -6.07
C ILE A 180 11.10 0.81 -5.78
N GLU A 181 11.50 0.85 -4.50
CA GLU A 181 12.87 1.15 -4.09
C GLU A 181 13.86 0.08 -4.58
N VAL A 182 13.51 -1.19 -4.46
CA VAL A 182 14.33 -2.32 -4.96
C VAL A 182 14.50 -2.20 -6.48
N ILE A 183 13.41 -1.99 -7.23
CA ILE A 183 13.47 -1.81 -8.69
C ILE A 183 14.37 -0.63 -9.05
N ASN A 184 14.15 0.54 -8.45
CA ASN A 184 14.94 1.75 -8.72
C ASN A 184 16.42 1.57 -8.37
N THR A 185 16.73 0.86 -7.29
CA THR A 185 18.12 0.58 -6.91
C THR A 185 18.79 -0.34 -7.93
N THR A 186 18.06 -1.35 -8.40
CA THR A 186 18.57 -2.29 -9.42
C THR A 186 18.63 -1.71 -10.83
N ASP A 187 17.81 -0.70 -11.14
CA ASP A 187 17.87 0.07 -12.41
C ASP A 187 19.16 0.89 -12.54
N HIS A 188 19.75 1.27 -11.41
CA HIS A 188 20.90 2.17 -11.32
C HIS A 188 22.14 1.47 -10.74
N LEU A 189 22.30 0.18 -11.03
CA LEU A 189 23.45 -0.60 -10.59
C LEU A 189 24.76 0.01 -11.09
N LYS A 190 25.67 0.28 -10.14
CA LYS A 190 27.02 0.74 -10.46
C LYS A 190 27.88 -0.45 -10.86
N PHE A 191 28.17 -0.57 -12.15
CA PHE A 191 29.04 -1.62 -12.66
C PHE A 191 30.50 -1.45 -12.21
N SER A 192 31.14 -2.58 -11.89
CA SER A 192 32.56 -2.60 -11.55
C SER A 192 33.44 -2.19 -12.74
N LYS A 193 34.71 -1.86 -12.45
CA LYS A 193 35.70 -1.61 -13.52
C LYS A 193 35.87 -2.84 -14.41
N ASP A 194 35.85 -4.04 -13.83
CA ASP A 194 35.95 -5.32 -14.55
C ASP A 194 34.77 -5.55 -15.49
N CYS A 195 33.55 -5.34 -15.00
CA CYS A 195 32.37 -5.42 -15.86
C CYS A 195 32.46 -4.40 -17.00
N GLY A 196 32.85 -3.15 -16.72
CA GLY A 196 33.05 -2.15 -17.78
C GLY A 196 34.07 -2.57 -18.85
N ARG A 197 35.15 -3.27 -18.46
CA ARG A 197 36.13 -3.83 -19.39
C ARG A 197 35.55 -5.00 -20.20
N ALA A 198 34.81 -5.89 -19.55
CA ALA A 198 34.17 -7.04 -20.20
C ALA A 198 33.09 -6.60 -21.21
N LEU A 199 32.26 -5.61 -20.86
CA LEU A 199 31.25 -5.03 -21.75
C LEU A 199 31.89 -4.36 -22.97
N LEU A 200 32.94 -3.56 -22.77
CA LEU A 200 33.73 -2.97 -23.87
C LEU A 200 34.26 -4.07 -24.81
N LYS A 201 34.85 -5.13 -24.23
CA LYS A 201 35.39 -6.26 -24.99
C LYS A 201 34.33 -7.01 -25.79
N MET A 202 33.15 -7.14 -25.22
CA MET A 202 32.05 -7.84 -25.85
C MET A 202 31.41 -7.04 -27.00
N TRP A 203 31.19 -5.74 -26.83
CA TRP A 203 30.41 -4.94 -27.79
C TRP A 203 31.22 -4.15 -28.82
N TYR A 204 32.44 -3.71 -28.50
CA TYR A 204 33.15 -2.76 -29.37
C TYR A 204 34.57 -3.15 -29.74
N CYS A 205 35.22 -4.12 -29.08
CA CYS A 205 36.58 -4.50 -29.48
C CYS A 205 36.66 -5.13 -30.88
N SER A 206 35.58 -5.73 -31.38
CA SER A 206 35.49 -6.16 -32.79
C SER A 206 35.64 -4.98 -33.75
N HIS A 207 35.07 -3.81 -33.42
CA HIS A 207 35.16 -2.60 -34.24
C HIS A 207 36.60 -2.10 -34.34
N CYS A 208 37.37 -2.22 -33.25
CA CYS A 208 38.78 -1.88 -33.24
C CYS A 208 39.62 -2.79 -34.15
N GLN A 209 39.14 -4.02 -34.43
CA GLN A 209 39.75 -4.94 -35.39
C GLN A 209 39.16 -4.81 -36.82
N GLY A 210 38.35 -3.77 -37.08
CA GLY A 210 37.70 -3.57 -38.39
C GLY A 210 36.44 -4.41 -38.62
N LEU A 211 35.96 -5.14 -37.61
CA LEU A 211 34.83 -6.06 -37.69
C LEU A 211 33.55 -5.40 -37.14
N LEU A 212 33.06 -4.37 -37.83
CA LEU A 212 31.93 -3.54 -37.37
C LEU A 212 30.58 -4.27 -37.28
N LEU A 213 30.43 -5.39 -37.99
CA LEU A 213 29.18 -6.18 -38.01
C LEU A 213 29.24 -7.43 -37.13
N ALA A 214 30.40 -7.71 -36.51
CA ALA A 214 30.57 -8.90 -35.70
C ALA A 214 29.83 -8.77 -34.37
N LYS A 215 28.85 -9.65 -34.18
CA LYS A 215 28.01 -9.73 -32.98
C LYS A 215 28.56 -10.75 -31.98
N PRO A 216 28.42 -10.52 -30.67
CA PRO A 216 28.94 -11.44 -29.66
C PRO A 216 28.21 -12.80 -29.70
N CYS A 217 28.97 -13.87 -29.43
CA CYS A 217 28.40 -15.20 -29.24
C CYS A 217 27.48 -15.23 -28.02
N ALA A 218 26.37 -15.98 -28.09
CA ALA A 218 25.40 -16.08 -27.00
C ALA A 218 26.03 -16.59 -25.68
N SER A 219 26.89 -17.62 -25.75
CA SER A 219 27.61 -18.16 -24.59
C SER A 219 28.58 -17.14 -23.98
N TYR A 220 29.28 -16.38 -24.81
CA TYR A 220 30.17 -15.32 -24.36
C TYR A 220 29.39 -14.18 -23.71
N CYS A 221 28.27 -13.76 -24.31
CA CYS A 221 27.38 -12.77 -23.71
C CYS A 221 26.85 -13.25 -22.35
N GLY A 222 26.38 -14.49 -22.26
CA GLY A 222 25.91 -15.08 -21.01
C GLY A 222 26.99 -15.03 -19.92
N ALA A 223 28.22 -15.42 -20.23
CA ALA A 223 29.33 -15.37 -19.28
C ALA A 223 29.63 -13.94 -18.79
N VAL A 224 29.64 -12.95 -19.69
CA VAL A 224 29.83 -11.53 -19.32
C VAL A 224 28.66 -11.04 -18.46
N MET A 225 27.42 -11.37 -18.83
CA MET A 225 26.23 -10.95 -18.08
C MET A 225 26.14 -11.59 -16.69
N HIS A 226 26.49 -12.87 -16.54
CA HIS A 226 26.57 -13.51 -15.23
C HIS A 226 27.55 -12.80 -14.30
N GLY A 227 28.71 -12.38 -14.81
CA GLY A 227 29.67 -11.61 -14.01
C GLY A 227 29.20 -10.18 -13.71
N CYS A 228 28.63 -9.49 -14.69
CA CYS A 228 28.17 -8.11 -14.55
C CYS A 228 26.92 -7.95 -13.67
N LEU A 229 26.02 -8.93 -13.69
CA LEU A 229 24.73 -8.91 -13.00
C LEU A 229 24.68 -9.82 -11.76
N ALA A 230 25.81 -10.33 -11.28
CA ALA A 230 25.86 -11.20 -10.11
C ALA A 230 25.07 -10.62 -8.92
N GLY A 231 25.30 -9.34 -8.57
CA GLY A 231 24.57 -8.69 -7.49
C GLY A 231 23.06 -8.51 -7.75
N ALA A 232 22.62 -8.41 -9.00
CA ALA A 232 21.20 -8.40 -9.33
C ALA A 232 20.57 -9.80 -9.20
N VAL A 233 21.32 -10.83 -9.57
CA VAL A 233 20.90 -12.23 -9.42
C VAL A 233 20.82 -12.63 -7.95
N ASP A 234 21.70 -12.10 -7.08
CA ASP A 234 21.61 -12.32 -5.63
C ASP A 234 20.29 -11.80 -5.03
N VAL A 235 19.68 -10.76 -5.65
CA VAL A 235 18.37 -10.21 -5.24
C VAL A 235 17.21 -11.14 -5.62
N ASP A 236 17.38 -12.01 -6.62
CA ASP A 236 16.30 -12.84 -7.18
C ASP A 236 15.57 -13.69 -6.12
N GLY A 237 16.32 -14.31 -5.21
CA GLY A 237 15.75 -15.10 -4.11
C GLY A 237 14.85 -14.26 -3.19
N TYR A 238 15.34 -13.08 -2.79
CA TYR A 238 14.59 -12.14 -1.95
C TYR A 238 13.38 -11.56 -2.68
N TRP A 239 13.50 -11.28 -3.98
CA TRP A 239 12.40 -10.78 -4.81
C TRP A 239 11.25 -11.78 -4.92
N ARG A 240 11.56 -13.07 -5.12
CA ARG A 240 10.55 -14.14 -5.13
C ARG A 240 9.86 -14.28 -3.79
N GLU A 241 10.61 -14.20 -2.68
CA GLU A 241 10.04 -14.22 -1.33
C GLU A 241 9.15 -13.02 -1.07
N TYR A 242 9.58 -11.83 -1.50
CA TYR A 242 8.80 -10.60 -1.42
C TYR A 242 7.45 -10.74 -2.14
N ILE A 243 7.44 -11.21 -3.40
CA ILE A 243 6.18 -11.43 -4.15
C ILE A 243 5.29 -12.47 -3.46
N ARG A 244 5.86 -13.56 -2.94
CA ARG A 244 5.12 -14.60 -2.23
C ARG A 244 4.50 -14.07 -0.93
N SER A 245 5.26 -13.29 -0.17
CA SER A 245 4.81 -12.65 1.07
C SER A 245 3.71 -11.63 0.81
N LEU A 246 3.86 -10.82 -0.25
CA LEU A 246 2.85 -9.86 -0.69
C LEU A 246 1.55 -10.56 -1.14
N GLU A 247 1.66 -11.69 -1.85
CA GLU A 247 0.51 -12.55 -2.18
C GLU A 247 -0.18 -13.09 -0.91
N GLY A 248 0.60 -13.55 0.07
CA GLY A 248 0.08 -14.01 1.37
C GLY A 248 -0.70 -12.92 2.10
N LEU A 249 -0.13 -11.72 2.18
CA LEU A 249 -0.79 -10.55 2.76
C LEU A 249 -2.09 -10.21 2.03
N ALA A 250 -2.05 -10.15 0.69
CA ALA A 250 -3.22 -9.85 -0.12
C ALA A 250 -4.36 -10.88 0.01
N LYS A 251 -4.02 -12.16 0.28
CA LYS A 251 -4.99 -13.22 0.60
C LYS A 251 -5.64 -13.00 1.97
N GLY A 252 -4.87 -12.52 2.95
CA GLY A 252 -5.36 -12.19 4.30
C GLY A 252 -6.28 -10.95 4.34
N MET A 253 -6.11 -10.03 3.40
CA MET A 253 -6.98 -8.85 3.22
C MET A 253 -8.32 -9.26 2.57
N ARG A 254 -9.16 -10.06 3.22
CA ARG A 254 -10.47 -10.49 2.69
C ARG A 254 -11.54 -10.53 3.76
N GLY A 255 -12.80 -10.41 3.35
CA GLY A 255 -13.95 -10.52 4.24
C GLY A 255 -13.91 -9.50 5.37
N VAL A 256 -13.92 -9.96 6.62
CA VAL A 256 -13.94 -9.12 7.84
C VAL A 256 -12.66 -8.30 8.07
N TYR A 257 -11.63 -8.50 7.24
CA TYR A 257 -10.37 -7.73 7.28
C TYR A 257 -10.12 -6.94 5.98
N ASP A 258 -11.03 -7.03 5.00
CA ASP A 258 -10.96 -6.17 3.81
C ASP A 258 -11.32 -4.73 4.18
N MET A 259 -10.42 -3.80 3.90
CA MET A 259 -10.53 -2.43 4.41
C MET A 259 -11.70 -1.66 3.84
N GLU A 260 -12.00 -1.86 2.56
CA GLU A 260 -13.20 -1.29 1.93
C GLU A 260 -14.45 -1.78 2.66
N HIS A 261 -14.56 -3.09 2.87
CA HIS A 261 -15.68 -3.66 3.61
C HIS A 261 -15.78 -3.15 5.06
N VAL A 262 -14.68 -3.19 5.81
CA VAL A 262 -14.64 -2.78 7.22
C VAL A 262 -15.06 -1.32 7.36
N LEU A 263 -14.41 -0.40 6.64
CA LEU A 263 -14.70 1.03 6.75
C LEU A 263 -16.13 1.37 6.30
N LEU A 264 -16.56 0.83 5.16
CA LEU A 264 -17.92 1.07 4.66
C LEU A 264 -19.00 0.42 5.53
N SER A 265 -18.66 -0.54 6.40
CA SER A 265 -19.60 -1.15 7.35
C SER A 265 -19.67 -0.45 8.72
N LEU A 266 -18.74 0.48 9.02
CA LEU A 266 -18.66 1.10 10.34
C LEU A 266 -19.95 1.83 10.75
N PHE A 267 -20.68 2.44 9.80
CA PHE A 267 -21.96 3.09 10.11
C PHE A 267 -22.97 2.11 10.73
N SER A 268 -22.99 0.85 10.26
CA SER A 268 -23.85 -0.20 10.79
C SER A 268 -23.44 -0.56 12.21
N LEU A 269 -22.14 -0.77 12.41
CA LEU A 269 -21.60 -1.15 13.71
C LEU A 269 -21.87 -0.06 14.77
N VAL A 270 -21.72 1.22 14.39
CA VAL A 270 -22.03 2.37 15.25
C VAL A 270 -23.53 2.44 15.55
N ARG A 271 -24.40 2.26 14.54
CA ARG A 271 -25.86 2.21 14.75
C ARG A 271 -26.25 1.11 15.72
N ASP A 272 -25.70 -0.09 15.54
CA ASP A 272 -26.03 -1.24 16.38
C ASP A 272 -25.50 -1.05 17.83
N ALA A 273 -24.36 -0.38 17.99
CA ALA A 273 -23.84 0.04 19.29
C ALA A 273 -24.78 1.04 19.99
N VAL A 274 -25.29 2.05 19.27
CA VAL A 274 -26.29 2.99 19.82
C VAL A 274 -27.60 2.28 20.14
N GLY A 275 -28.06 1.37 19.27
CA GLY A 275 -29.24 0.53 19.52
C GLY A 275 -29.09 -0.36 20.76
N HIS A 276 -27.89 -0.84 21.07
CA HIS A 276 -27.61 -1.56 22.32
C HIS A 276 -27.83 -0.66 23.55
N VAL A 277 -27.47 0.62 23.47
CA VAL A 277 -27.70 1.59 24.54
C VAL A 277 -29.19 1.80 24.76
N GLN A 278 -29.97 2.00 23.68
CA GLN A 278 -31.42 2.17 23.75
C GLN A 278 -32.12 0.98 24.41
N LYS A 279 -31.71 -0.25 24.07
CA LYS A 279 -32.25 -1.47 24.69
C LYS A 279 -31.97 -1.57 26.21
N ASN A 280 -30.94 -0.88 26.71
CA ASN A 280 -30.51 -0.93 28.11
C ASN A 280 -30.74 0.40 28.86
N GLU A 281 -31.54 1.31 28.30
CA GLU A 281 -31.73 2.69 28.76
C GLU A 281 -32.07 2.76 30.26
N GLY A 282 -33.09 2.04 30.73
CA GLY A 282 -33.54 2.13 32.12
C GLY A 282 -32.46 1.74 33.15
N LYS A 283 -31.69 0.69 32.86
CA LYS A 283 -30.57 0.24 33.71
C LYS A 283 -29.43 1.25 33.70
N LEU A 284 -29.12 1.81 32.53
CA LEU A 284 -28.06 2.80 32.36
C LEU A 284 -28.43 4.12 33.04
N SER A 285 -29.65 4.62 32.87
CA SER A 285 -30.14 5.85 33.51
C SER A 285 -30.02 5.78 35.04
N ALA A 286 -30.48 4.68 35.65
CA ALA A 286 -30.38 4.50 37.11
C ALA A 286 -28.93 4.37 37.61
N THR A 287 -28.06 3.74 36.83
CA THR A 287 -26.65 3.52 37.22
C THR A 287 -25.81 4.79 37.05
N VAL A 288 -25.95 5.46 35.91
CA VAL A 288 -25.30 6.75 35.62
C VAL A 288 -25.82 7.85 36.55
N GLY A 289 -27.12 7.87 36.84
CA GLY A 289 -27.71 8.79 37.81
C GLY A 289 -27.13 8.62 39.22
N ARG A 290 -26.74 7.40 39.62
CA ARG A 290 -26.06 7.17 40.91
C ARG A 290 -24.58 7.54 40.86
N LEU A 291 -23.88 7.22 39.78
CA LEU A 291 -22.44 7.44 39.65
C LEU A 291 -22.10 8.90 39.39
N CYS A 292 -22.79 9.54 38.45
CA CYS A 292 -22.53 10.90 38.01
C CYS A 292 -23.53 11.93 38.59
N GLY A 293 -24.64 11.49 39.19
CA GLY A 293 -25.70 12.38 39.68
C GLY A 293 -25.42 13.11 41.00
N ARG A 294 -24.21 13.04 41.56
CA ARG A 294 -23.79 13.97 42.65
C ARG A 294 -23.82 15.45 42.22
N ALA A 295 -24.03 15.75 40.93
CA ALA A 295 -24.29 17.10 40.42
C ALA A 295 -25.78 17.53 40.42
N ARG A 296 -26.73 16.69 40.88
CA ARG A 296 -28.17 16.90 40.59
C ARG A 296 -29.03 17.37 41.77
N GLN A 297 -28.45 17.73 42.91
CA GLN A 297 -29.24 18.19 44.07
C GLN A 297 -29.49 19.70 44.08
N ARG A 298 -29.90 20.29 42.94
CA ARG A 298 -30.48 21.65 42.88
C ARG A 298 -31.11 21.97 41.52
N ARG A 299 -32.28 21.39 41.22
CA ARG A 299 -33.48 22.15 40.78
C ARG A 299 -34.63 21.22 40.39
N ARG A 300 -35.82 21.69 40.77
CA ARG A 300 -37.10 21.01 40.83
C ARG A 300 -37.73 20.76 39.45
N ARG A 301 -38.51 19.67 39.41
CA ARG A 301 -39.85 19.44 38.81
C ARG A 301 -40.25 20.32 37.62
N SER A 302 -40.61 19.69 36.50
CA SER A 302 -41.88 19.93 35.75
C SER A 302 -42.12 18.86 34.68
N ALA A 303 -43.36 18.81 34.21
CA ALA A 303 -44.14 17.66 33.73
C ALA A 303 -43.82 17.11 32.32
N ALA A 304 -44.34 15.91 32.06
CA ALA A 304 -44.26 15.13 30.82
C ALA A 304 -45.39 15.44 29.83
N SER A 305 -45.15 15.16 28.54
CA SER A 305 -46.17 14.94 27.49
C SER A 305 -45.64 13.98 26.39
N PRO A 306 -46.52 13.29 25.64
CA PRO A 306 -46.25 11.93 25.12
C PRO A 306 -45.74 11.84 23.67
N GLU A 307 -45.24 10.64 23.35
CA GLU A 307 -44.60 10.15 22.11
C GLU A 307 -45.47 10.19 20.84
N GLU A 308 -44.82 10.21 19.67
CA GLU A 308 -45.36 9.65 18.43
C GLU A 308 -44.30 8.84 17.64
N ARG A 309 -44.77 7.76 17.00
CA ARG A 309 -44.01 6.61 16.51
C ARG A 309 -43.41 6.79 15.11
N LEU A 310 -42.37 5.98 14.88
CA LEU A 310 -41.61 5.77 13.64
C LEU A 310 -42.45 5.16 12.51
N ASP A 311 -42.06 5.46 11.27
CA ASP A 311 -42.28 4.58 10.12
C ASP A 311 -40.94 4.26 9.44
N GLU A 312 -40.78 3.00 9.05
CA GLU A 312 -39.51 2.30 8.83
C GLU A 312 -39.25 2.10 7.33
N LYS A 313 -38.14 2.64 6.78
CA LYS A 313 -37.55 2.14 5.52
C LYS A 313 -36.01 2.17 5.57
N ALA A 314 -35.44 0.96 5.50
CA ALA A 314 -34.00 0.73 5.40
C ALA A 314 -33.43 1.21 4.04
N PRO A 315 -32.27 1.87 4.01
CA PRO A 315 -31.52 2.05 2.77
C PRO A 315 -30.75 0.77 2.44
N LYS A 316 -30.94 0.25 1.23
CA LYS A 316 -30.12 -0.82 0.66
C LYS A 316 -28.73 -0.28 0.37
N ALA A 317 -27.71 -1.02 0.79
CA ALA A 317 -26.33 -0.81 0.37
C ALA A 317 -26.24 -0.90 -1.16
N ALA A 318 -25.62 0.11 -1.78
CA ALA A 318 -25.29 0.06 -3.20
C ALA A 318 -24.35 -1.13 -3.44
N ARG A 319 -24.72 -2.00 -4.38
CA ARG A 319 -23.82 -3.02 -4.90
C ARG A 319 -22.73 -2.29 -5.68
N ALA A 320 -21.53 -2.22 -5.11
CA ALA A 320 -20.34 -1.87 -5.87
C ALA A 320 -20.14 -2.91 -6.96
N ASP A 321 -19.96 -2.44 -8.19
CA ASP A 321 -19.75 -3.28 -9.36
C ASP A 321 -18.46 -4.09 -9.19
N ARG A 322 -18.50 -5.37 -9.54
CA ARG A 322 -17.50 -6.37 -9.13
C ARG A 322 -16.13 -6.17 -9.79
N GLU A 323 -16.00 -5.26 -10.74
CA GLU A 323 -14.77 -4.93 -11.46
C GLU A 323 -14.06 -3.64 -10.96
N GLU A 324 -14.71 -2.80 -10.14
CA GLU A 324 -14.09 -1.55 -9.63
C GLU A 324 -13.57 -1.63 -8.18
N THR A 325 -13.87 -2.71 -7.45
CA THR A 325 -13.48 -2.83 -6.02
C THR A 325 -11.96 -2.90 -5.83
N LEU A 326 -11.49 -2.41 -4.68
CA LEU A 326 -10.07 -2.49 -4.28
C LEU A 326 -9.56 -3.93 -4.22
N SER A 327 -10.45 -4.86 -3.85
CA SER A 327 -10.17 -6.29 -3.83
C SER A 327 -9.89 -6.87 -5.22
N GLY A 328 -10.64 -6.41 -6.24
CA GLY A 328 -10.40 -6.76 -7.63
C GLY A 328 -9.03 -6.30 -8.11
N ARG A 329 -8.74 -5.01 -7.94
CA ARG A 329 -7.45 -4.40 -8.31
C ARG A 329 -6.27 -5.06 -7.61
N ARG A 330 -6.41 -5.37 -6.30
CA ARG A 330 -5.37 -6.07 -5.53
C ARG A 330 -5.07 -7.43 -6.11
N ARG A 331 -6.10 -8.21 -6.45
CA ARG A 331 -5.93 -9.53 -7.06
C ARG A 331 -5.26 -9.45 -8.43
N GLU A 332 -5.64 -8.48 -9.25
CA GLU A 332 -5.03 -8.25 -10.56
C GLU A 332 -3.55 -7.90 -10.44
N LEU A 333 -3.19 -6.96 -9.56
CA LEU A 333 -1.80 -6.59 -9.29
C LEU A 333 -0.97 -7.81 -8.89
N ILE A 334 -1.46 -8.62 -7.94
CA ILE A 334 -0.73 -9.81 -7.49
C ILE A 334 -0.50 -10.79 -8.65
N THR A 335 -1.52 -11.01 -9.50
CA THR A 335 -1.36 -11.86 -10.69
C THR A 335 -0.29 -11.32 -11.64
N LYS A 336 -0.29 -10.02 -11.92
CA LYS A 336 0.72 -9.38 -12.78
C LYS A 336 2.12 -9.37 -12.14
N LEU A 337 2.23 -9.23 -10.82
CA LEU A 337 3.54 -9.32 -10.15
C LEU A 337 4.12 -10.73 -10.18
N LYS A 338 3.27 -11.76 -10.11
CA LYS A 338 3.72 -13.15 -10.18
C LYS A 338 4.39 -13.50 -11.51
N SER A 339 3.93 -12.92 -12.63
CA SER A 339 4.60 -13.11 -13.93
C SER A 339 6.00 -12.49 -13.96
N HIS A 340 6.30 -11.56 -13.05
CA HIS A 340 7.60 -10.92 -12.88
C HIS A 340 8.45 -11.56 -11.76
N SER A 341 8.06 -12.72 -11.24
CA SER A 341 8.80 -13.39 -10.15
C SER A 341 10.22 -13.81 -10.54
N SER A 342 10.47 -14.09 -11.82
CA SER A 342 11.79 -14.43 -12.36
C SER A 342 12.54 -13.25 -12.96
N PHE A 343 12.07 -12.01 -12.75
CA PHE A 343 12.61 -10.81 -13.40
C PHE A 343 14.14 -10.74 -13.29
N TYR A 344 14.69 -10.77 -12.08
CA TYR A 344 16.12 -10.65 -11.85
C TYR A 344 16.93 -11.80 -12.45
N SER A 345 16.47 -13.05 -12.28
CA SER A 345 17.11 -14.20 -12.92
C SER A 345 17.11 -14.15 -14.46
N SER A 346 16.15 -13.46 -15.08
CA SER A 346 16.01 -13.38 -16.54
C SER A 346 16.80 -12.24 -17.19
N LEU A 347 17.37 -11.33 -16.39
CA LEU A 347 18.10 -10.16 -16.91
C LEU A 347 19.27 -10.52 -17.83
N PRO A 348 20.13 -11.52 -17.54
CA PRO A 348 21.21 -11.91 -18.44
C PRO A 348 20.70 -12.29 -19.84
N GLU A 349 19.64 -13.08 -19.90
CA GLU A 349 19.04 -13.53 -21.16
C GLU A 349 18.35 -12.38 -21.91
N TYR A 350 17.65 -11.50 -21.19
CA TYR A 350 17.06 -10.29 -21.77
C TYR A 350 18.12 -9.40 -22.42
N VAL A 351 19.23 -9.16 -21.74
CA VAL A 351 20.32 -8.32 -22.26
C VAL A 351 20.96 -8.98 -23.48
N CYS A 352 21.23 -10.28 -23.44
CA CYS A 352 21.86 -10.96 -24.57
C CYS A 352 20.94 -11.03 -25.80
N SER A 353 19.64 -11.24 -25.62
CA SER A 353 18.68 -11.24 -26.75
C SER A 353 18.50 -9.86 -27.39
N ARG A 354 18.53 -8.77 -26.61
CA ARG A 354 18.35 -7.39 -27.11
C ARG A 354 19.64 -6.71 -27.56
N SER A 355 20.81 -7.08 -27.02
CA SER A 355 22.11 -6.50 -27.39
C SER A 355 22.66 -7.02 -28.73
N SER A 356 21.79 -7.60 -29.56
CA SER A 356 22.16 -8.21 -30.85
C SER A 356 23.16 -9.36 -30.71
N ALA A 357 23.25 -10.05 -29.57
CA ALA A 357 24.00 -11.31 -29.53
C ALA A 357 23.29 -12.34 -30.42
N VAL A 358 24.02 -13.01 -31.31
CA VAL A 358 23.36 -13.89 -32.28
C VAL A 358 23.03 -15.21 -31.63
N GLN A 359 21.74 -15.53 -31.58
CA GLN A 359 21.28 -16.86 -31.19
C GLN A 359 21.37 -17.88 -32.34
N ASN A 360 21.60 -17.47 -33.60
CA ASN A 360 21.49 -18.33 -34.79
C ASN A 360 22.50 -18.09 -35.95
N ASP A 361 23.50 -17.21 -35.82
CA ASP A 361 24.55 -17.12 -36.87
C ASP A 361 25.54 -18.27 -36.77
N THR A 362 26.06 -18.69 -37.92
CA THR A 362 27.15 -19.66 -38.02
C THR A 362 28.48 -19.09 -37.51
N ARG A 363 28.62 -17.76 -37.45
CA ARG A 363 29.84 -17.05 -37.04
C ARG A 363 29.56 -15.93 -36.02
N CYS A 364 30.28 -15.90 -34.92
CA CYS A 364 30.10 -14.91 -33.86
C CYS A 364 31.41 -14.48 -33.20
N TRP A 365 31.40 -13.33 -32.54
CA TRP A 365 32.53 -12.77 -31.82
C TRP A 365 32.66 -13.36 -30.41
N ASN A 366 33.80 -13.99 -30.10
CA ASN A 366 34.08 -14.60 -28.80
C ASN A 366 34.87 -13.68 -27.83
N GLY A 367 35.09 -12.41 -28.20
CA GLY A 367 35.93 -11.48 -27.44
C GLY A 367 37.37 -11.36 -27.96
N GLN A 368 37.78 -12.22 -28.90
CA GLN A 368 39.12 -12.16 -29.50
C GLN A 368 39.08 -12.18 -31.03
N GLU A 369 38.23 -13.04 -31.60
CA GLU A 369 38.06 -13.22 -33.04
C GLU A 369 36.65 -13.70 -33.36
N VAL A 370 36.34 -13.80 -34.66
CA VAL A 370 35.10 -14.39 -35.15
C VAL A 370 35.32 -15.89 -35.30
N VAL A 371 34.54 -16.67 -34.56
CA VAL A 371 34.59 -18.14 -34.57
C VAL A 371 33.34 -18.70 -35.22
N GLU A 372 33.48 -19.88 -35.82
CA GLU A 372 32.31 -20.70 -36.15
C GLU A 372 31.75 -21.32 -34.86
N ARG A 373 30.43 -21.43 -34.83
CA ARG A 373 29.63 -21.70 -33.64
C ARG A 373 30.01 -22.96 -32.88
#